data_AF-R9L3F5-F1
#
_entry.id   AF-R9L3F5-F1
#
_cell.length_a   1.000
_cell.length_b   1.000
_cell.length_c   1.000
_cell.angle_alpha   90.00
_cell.angle_beta   90.00
_cell.angle_gamma   90.00
#
_symmetry.space_group_name_H-M   'P 1'
#
loop_
_entity.id
_entity.type
_entity.pdbx_description
1 polymer ?
#
loop_
_entity_poly.entity_id
_entity_poly.type
_entity_poly.pdbx_seq_one_letter_code
_entity_poly.pdbx_strand_id
1 'polypeptide(L)'
;MDYYKAFPFYMGYRDTPYASTPYQGYGQWNQAPAGQPMMLPEDRILEDMEYLQQMYPTYAKNYQNVISSVADKMDYEGSFIYDQYPDKLSIQRMVSSVMTVIKTNEDKENGSVDSQQNQTMNENMLVTADTLTERAPWGEKEPWIRELVTVLMYYEILGRRKRRQKKHWNMSI
;
A
#
# COMPACT_ATOMS: atom_id res chain seq x y z
N MET A 1 5.92 22.95 16.82
CA MET A 1 6.43 22.30 15.60
C MET A 1 5.27 21.50 15.04
N ASP A 2 4.58 22.07 14.05
CA ASP A 2 3.27 21.57 13.59
C ASP A 2 3.47 20.50 12.52
N TYR A 3 3.22 19.25 12.85
CA TYR A 3 3.40 18.07 11.97
C TYR A 3 2.42 18.03 10.78
N TYR A 4 1.40 18.91 10.76
CA TYR A 4 0.37 18.95 9.71
C TYR A 4 0.75 19.75 8.45
N LYS A 5 2.00 20.22 8.35
CA LYS A 5 2.48 21.01 7.19
C LYS A 5 3.23 20.19 6.13
N ALA A 6 3.37 18.88 6.30
CA ALA A 6 4.19 18.03 5.42
C ALA A 6 3.46 17.48 4.18
N PHE A 7 2.16 17.75 4.00
CA PHE A 7 1.41 17.31 2.83
C PHE A 7 0.83 18.51 2.07
N PRO A 8 1.21 18.74 0.79
CA PRO A 8 0.70 19.86 -0.01
C PRO A 8 -0.77 19.68 -0.44
N PHE A 9 -1.38 18.53 -0.14
CA PHE A 9 -2.75 18.20 -0.55
C PHE A 9 -3.84 18.65 0.43
N TYR A 10 -3.50 19.13 1.63
CA TYR A 10 -4.49 19.44 2.67
C TYR A 10 -4.33 20.85 3.23
N MET A 11 -4.42 21.86 2.36
CA MET A 11 -4.73 23.24 2.74
C MET A 11 -5.79 23.76 1.77
N GLY A 12 -7.06 23.66 2.15
CA GLY A 12 -8.15 24.06 1.25
C GLY A 12 -9.41 24.63 1.87
N TYR A 13 -9.62 24.58 3.19
CA TYR A 13 -10.83 25.17 3.79
C TYR A 13 -10.53 25.82 5.13
N ARG A 14 -10.06 27.07 5.06
CA ARG A 14 -10.24 28.00 6.18
C ARG A 14 -10.34 29.43 5.65
N ASP A 15 -11.59 29.82 5.43
CA ASP A 15 -12.18 31.15 5.60
C ASP A 15 -11.29 32.38 5.36
N THR A 16 -11.37 32.96 4.16
CA THR A 16 -11.24 34.41 3.97
C THR A 16 -12.30 34.93 3.00
N PRO A 17 -13.12 35.93 3.39
CA PRO A 17 -13.99 36.63 2.46
C PRO A 17 -13.18 37.75 1.78
N TYR A 18 -13.29 37.85 0.45
CA TYR A 18 -12.65 38.87 -0.41
C TYR A 18 -11.12 38.75 -0.64
N ALA A 19 -10.73 38.16 -1.77
CA ALA A 19 -9.64 38.65 -2.61
C ALA A 19 -9.66 37.97 -3.99
N SER A 20 -9.82 38.79 -5.04
CA SER A 20 -9.63 38.43 -6.44
C SER A 20 -8.13 38.29 -6.74
N THR A 21 -7.64 37.06 -6.84
CA THR A 21 -6.34 36.76 -7.45
C THR A 21 -6.52 35.61 -8.45
N PRO A 22 -6.12 35.77 -9.72
CA PRO A 22 -6.20 34.68 -10.68
C PRO A 22 -5.16 33.63 -10.30
N TYR A 23 -5.64 32.50 -9.80
CA TYR A 23 -4.84 31.34 -9.43
C TYR A 23 -4.22 30.74 -10.71
N GLN A 24 -2.98 31.13 -11.03
CA GLN A 24 -2.16 30.44 -12.03
C GLN A 24 -1.55 29.19 -11.37
N GLY A 25 -2.29 28.09 -11.40
CA GLY A 25 -1.81 26.80 -10.91
C GLY A 25 -2.90 25.75 -11.00
N TYR A 26 -2.61 24.61 -11.63
CA TYR A 26 -3.50 23.44 -11.80
C TYR A 26 -4.58 23.55 -12.89
N GLY A 27 -4.23 24.06 -14.08
CA GLY A 27 -5.17 24.15 -15.22
C GLY A 27 -5.01 23.11 -16.33
N GLN A 28 -3.98 22.25 -16.31
CA GLN A 28 -3.66 21.42 -17.49
C GLN A 28 -4.24 19.99 -17.46
N TRP A 29 -4.92 19.59 -16.38
CA TRP A 29 -5.53 18.25 -16.24
C TRP A 29 -7.02 18.19 -16.65
N ASN A 30 -7.63 19.32 -17.05
CA ASN A 30 -9.06 19.38 -17.40
C ASN A 30 -9.36 19.32 -18.91
N GLN A 31 -8.41 18.92 -19.76
CA GLN A 31 -8.64 18.73 -21.18
C GLN A 31 -8.64 17.23 -21.54
N ALA A 32 -9.50 16.46 -20.87
CA ALA A 32 -10.02 15.24 -21.50
C ALA A 32 -11.15 15.69 -22.46
N PRO A 33 -11.13 15.26 -23.74
CA PRO A 33 -12.25 15.54 -24.64
C PRO A 33 -13.53 14.97 -24.02
N ALA A 34 -14.60 15.78 -24.03
CA ALA A 34 -15.88 15.42 -23.44
C ALA A 34 -16.35 14.04 -23.95
N GLY A 35 -16.56 13.09 -23.04
CA GLY A 35 -17.17 11.80 -23.33
C GLY A 35 -16.29 10.55 -23.13
N GLN A 36 -15.03 10.68 -22.73
CA GLN A 36 -14.22 9.51 -22.37
C GLN A 36 -14.22 9.31 -20.83
N PRO A 37 -14.39 8.07 -20.34
CA PRO A 37 -14.26 7.79 -18.92
C PRO A 37 -12.84 8.19 -18.49
N MET A 38 -12.70 8.82 -17.31
CA MET A 38 -11.41 9.07 -16.68
C MET A 38 -10.72 7.74 -16.35
N MET A 39 -10.15 7.08 -17.35
CA MET A 39 -9.23 5.98 -17.13
C MET A 39 -7.89 6.62 -16.79
N LEU A 40 -7.51 6.55 -15.51
CA LEU A 40 -6.08 6.55 -15.21
C LEU A 40 -5.47 5.44 -16.07
N PRO A 41 -4.41 5.73 -16.86
CA PRO A 41 -3.73 4.68 -17.59
C PRO A 41 -3.35 3.58 -16.60
N GLU A 42 -3.91 2.39 -16.75
CA GLU A 42 -3.72 1.26 -15.83
C GLU A 42 -2.24 0.86 -15.71
N ASP A 43 -1.41 1.29 -16.67
CA ASP A 43 0.04 1.15 -16.65
C ASP A 43 0.71 2.07 -15.62
N ARG A 44 0.18 3.27 -15.33
CA ARG A 44 0.67 4.12 -14.23
C ARG A 44 0.52 3.45 -12.87
N ILE A 45 -0.57 2.70 -12.69
CA ILE A 45 -0.83 1.99 -11.44
C ILE A 45 0.31 0.99 -11.17
N LEU A 46 0.76 0.27 -12.21
CA LEU A 46 1.88 -0.68 -12.09
C LEU A 46 3.22 0.03 -11.83
N GLU A 47 3.48 1.16 -12.47
CA GLU A 47 4.66 2.00 -12.21
C GLU A 47 4.72 2.48 -10.75
N ASP A 48 3.58 2.92 -10.20
CA ASP A 48 3.47 3.35 -8.80
C ASP A 48 3.80 2.21 -7.81
N MET A 49 3.45 0.97 -8.17
CA MET A 49 3.76 -0.21 -7.37
C MET A 49 5.26 -0.50 -7.35
N GLU A 50 5.91 -0.44 -8.51
CA GLU A 50 7.36 -0.60 -8.63
C GLU A 50 8.10 0.50 -7.85
N TYR A 51 7.62 1.73 -7.94
CA TYR A 51 8.16 2.85 -7.16
C TYR A 51 8.05 2.62 -5.65
N LEU A 52 6.90 2.13 -5.17
CA LEU A 52 6.70 1.85 -3.75
C LEU A 52 7.65 0.74 -3.26
N GLN A 53 7.88 -0.29 -4.08
CA GLN A 53 8.83 -1.37 -3.76
C GLN A 53 10.28 -0.87 -3.69
N GLN A 54 10.67 0.11 -4.51
CA GLN A 54 12.01 0.71 -4.46
C GLN A 54 12.23 1.50 -3.16
N MET A 55 11.20 2.19 -2.67
CA MET A 55 11.29 3.02 -1.47
C MET A 55 11.24 2.22 -0.16
N TYR A 56 10.56 1.06 -0.13
CA TYR A 56 10.41 0.22 1.07
C TYR A 56 10.70 -1.27 0.80
N PRO A 57 11.93 -1.63 0.43
CA PRO A 57 12.25 -2.95 -0.09
C PRO A 57 12.14 -4.09 0.94
N THR A 58 12.33 -3.84 2.23
CA THR A 58 12.26 -4.87 3.29
C THR A 58 10.80 -5.21 3.63
N TYR A 59 10.03 -4.21 4.04
CA TYR A 59 8.61 -4.33 4.37
C TYR A 59 7.77 -4.82 3.19
N ALA A 60 7.95 -4.24 2.00
CA ALA A 60 7.17 -4.61 0.84
C ALA A 60 7.35 -6.09 0.50
N LYS A 61 8.58 -6.60 0.50
CA LYS A 61 8.85 -8.02 0.20
C LYS A 61 8.27 -8.96 1.24
N ASN A 62 8.49 -8.67 2.53
CA ASN A 62 8.01 -9.51 3.61
C ASN A 62 6.48 -9.59 3.63
N TYR A 63 5.82 -8.43 3.50
CA TYR A 63 4.36 -8.36 3.51
C TYR A 63 3.75 -8.89 2.22
N GLN A 64 4.37 -8.70 1.06
CA GLN A 64 3.87 -9.20 -0.22
C GLN A 64 3.76 -10.73 -0.23
N ASN A 65 4.71 -11.45 0.36
CA ASN A 65 4.63 -12.91 0.49
C ASN A 65 3.41 -13.34 1.34
N VAL A 66 3.19 -12.66 2.47
CA VAL A 66 2.03 -12.93 3.34
C VAL A 66 0.72 -12.59 2.63
N ILE A 67 0.66 -11.42 1.98
CA ILE A 67 -0.50 -10.95 1.22
C ILE A 67 -0.83 -11.94 0.10
N SER A 68 0.17 -12.39 -0.68
CA SER A 68 -0.03 -13.40 -1.73
C SER A 68 -0.65 -14.66 -1.14
N SER A 69 -0.10 -15.17 -0.03
CA SER A 69 -0.59 -16.40 0.60
C SER A 69 -2.05 -16.28 1.08
N VAL A 70 -2.48 -15.10 1.53
CA VAL A 70 -3.86 -14.86 1.98
C VAL A 70 -4.78 -14.67 0.78
N ALA A 71 -4.33 -13.93 -0.23
CA ALA A 71 -5.08 -13.73 -1.47
C ALA A 71 -5.27 -15.06 -2.24
N ASP A 72 -4.29 -15.97 -2.22
CA ASP A 72 -4.38 -17.30 -2.81
C ASP A 72 -5.49 -18.15 -2.21
N LYS A 73 -5.72 -18.05 -0.89
CA LYS A 73 -6.83 -18.77 -0.23
C LYS A 73 -8.20 -18.29 -0.69
N MET A 74 -8.28 -17.03 -1.11
CA MET A 74 -9.51 -16.42 -1.61
C MET A 74 -9.60 -16.48 -3.14
N ASP A 75 -8.64 -17.13 -3.82
CA ASP A 75 -8.60 -17.26 -5.27
C ASP A 75 -9.31 -18.54 -5.74
N TYR A 76 -10.63 -18.51 -5.71
CA TYR A 76 -11.48 -19.60 -6.19
C TYR A 76 -12.51 -19.09 -7.21
N GLU A 77 -13.15 -20.02 -7.92
CA GLU A 77 -14.17 -19.69 -8.92
C GLU A 77 -15.42 -19.13 -8.24
N GLY A 78 -15.89 -17.96 -8.68
CA GLY A 78 -16.97 -17.24 -8.00
C GLY A 78 -16.56 -16.55 -6.69
N SER A 79 -15.25 -16.36 -6.46
CA SER A 79 -14.78 -15.53 -5.36
C SER A 79 -15.18 -14.06 -5.54
N PHE A 80 -15.51 -13.41 -4.43
CA PHE A 80 -15.89 -11.99 -4.39
C PHE A 80 -14.81 -11.06 -4.96
N ILE A 81 -13.54 -11.50 -5.01
CA ILE A 81 -12.42 -10.77 -5.60
C ILE A 81 -12.65 -10.48 -7.09
N TYR A 82 -13.40 -11.35 -7.76
CA TYR A 82 -13.72 -11.26 -9.19
C TYR A 82 -15.08 -10.63 -9.47
N ASP A 83 -15.82 -10.22 -8.44
CA ASP A 83 -17.10 -9.54 -8.63
C ASP A 83 -16.92 -8.22 -9.38
N GLN A 84 -18.01 -7.74 -9.99
CA GLN A 84 -18.04 -6.43 -10.62
C GLN A 84 -17.69 -5.33 -9.60
N TYR A 85 -18.22 -5.47 -8.38
CA TYR A 85 -18.00 -4.57 -7.25
C TYR A 85 -17.66 -5.39 -6.00
N PRO A 86 -16.38 -5.61 -5.68
CA PRO A 86 -16.01 -6.31 -4.46
C PRO A 86 -16.41 -5.46 -3.23
N ASP A 87 -16.96 -6.11 -2.21
CA ASP A 87 -17.33 -5.45 -0.96
C ASP A 87 -16.09 -4.94 -0.20
N LYS A 88 -16.14 -3.66 0.22
CA LYS A 88 -15.07 -3.00 0.96
C LYS A 88 -14.79 -3.68 2.30
N LEU A 89 -15.83 -4.11 3.03
CA LEU A 89 -15.67 -4.73 4.34
C LEU A 89 -14.92 -6.07 4.22
N SER A 90 -15.26 -6.84 3.18
CA SER A 90 -14.60 -8.12 2.88
C SER A 90 -13.10 -7.93 2.61
N ILE A 91 -12.72 -6.92 1.83
CA ILE A 91 -11.29 -6.57 1.61
C ILE A 91 -10.63 -6.12 2.92
N GLN A 92 -11.30 -5.27 3.71
CA GLN A 92 -10.77 -4.82 5.00
C GLN A 92 -10.54 -5.98 5.98
N ARG A 93 -11.43 -6.99 5.99
CA ARG A 93 -11.25 -8.20 6.80
C ARG A 93 -10.02 -9.00 6.36
N MET A 94 -9.74 -9.07 5.05
CA MET A 94 -8.50 -9.69 4.56
C MET A 94 -7.26 -8.94 5.05
N VAL A 95 -7.27 -7.61 4.97
CA VAL A 95 -6.19 -6.76 5.49
C VAL A 95 -5.98 -7.01 6.99
N SER A 96 -7.06 -7.06 7.78
CA SER A 96 -6.98 -7.39 9.21
C SER A 96 -6.35 -8.77 9.43
N SER A 97 -6.73 -9.78 8.64
CA SER A 97 -6.12 -11.10 8.71
C SER A 97 -4.62 -11.07 8.39
N VAL A 98 -4.20 -10.33 7.37
CA VAL A 98 -2.77 -10.15 7.05
C VAL A 98 -2.05 -9.47 8.22
N MET A 99 -2.63 -8.42 8.78
CA MET A 99 -2.04 -7.69 9.91
C MET A 99 -1.80 -8.59 11.12
N THR A 100 -2.74 -9.50 11.42
CA THR A 100 -2.56 -10.48 12.51
C THR A 100 -1.42 -11.45 12.25
N VAL A 101 -1.22 -11.88 10.99
CA VAL A 101 -0.12 -12.77 10.61
C VAL A 101 1.21 -12.05 10.70
N ILE A 102 1.29 -10.81 10.22
CA ILE A 102 2.49 -9.98 10.31
C ILE A 102 2.90 -9.79 11.77
N LYS A 103 1.96 -9.39 12.63
CA LYS A 103 2.21 -9.21 14.06
C LYS A 103 2.76 -10.49 14.69
N THR A 104 2.14 -11.62 14.39
CA THR A 104 2.58 -12.93 14.90
C THR A 104 4.00 -13.30 14.42
N ASN A 105 4.36 -12.94 13.19
CA ASN A 105 5.70 -13.21 12.66
C ASN A 105 6.75 -12.30 13.32
N GLU A 106 6.46 -11.02 13.53
CA GLU A 106 7.38 -10.12 14.23
C GLU A 106 7.56 -10.51 15.71
N ASP A 107 6.49 -10.91 16.39
CA ASP A 107 6.58 -11.41 17.77
C ASP A 107 7.48 -12.64 17.88
N LYS A 108 7.44 -13.53 16.87
CA LYS A 108 8.34 -14.70 16.79
C LYS A 108 9.79 -14.30 16.52
N GLU A 109 10.02 -13.35 15.62
CA GLU A 109 11.37 -12.85 15.33
C GLU A 109 11.97 -12.18 16.56
N ASN A 110 11.24 -11.29 17.23
CA ASN A 110 11.67 -10.64 18.47
C ASN A 110 11.94 -11.66 19.59
N GLY A 111 11.06 -12.64 19.80
CA GLY A 111 11.25 -13.68 20.82
C GLY A 111 12.43 -14.63 20.56
N SER A 112 12.85 -14.80 19.30
CA SER A 112 14.02 -15.62 18.93
C SER A 112 15.36 -14.92 19.20
N VAL A 113 15.36 -13.58 19.18
CA VAL A 113 16.56 -12.75 19.32
C VAL A 113 17.03 -12.67 20.79
N ASP A 114 16.11 -12.76 21.76
CA ASP A 114 16.45 -12.76 23.19
C ASP A 114 17.30 -13.99 23.62
N SER A 115 17.31 -15.06 22.81
CA SER A 115 18.12 -16.26 23.09
C SER A 115 19.54 -16.22 22.48
N GLN A 116 19.86 -15.23 21.63
CA GLN A 116 21.17 -15.13 20.95
C GLN A 116 21.92 -13.81 21.20
N GLN A 117 21.34 -12.84 21.91
CA GLN A 117 21.97 -11.55 22.25
C GLN A 117 23.03 -11.59 23.38
N ASN A 118 23.81 -12.67 23.47
CA ASN A 118 25.05 -12.70 24.26
C ASN A 118 26.25 -12.95 23.36
N GLN A 119 26.44 -12.15 22.31
CA GLN A 119 27.75 -11.90 21.71
C GLN A 119 27.71 -10.75 20.68
N THR A 120 28.53 -9.73 20.97
CA THR A 120 29.04 -8.66 20.08
C THR A 120 28.08 -7.52 19.69
N MET A 121 28.10 -6.45 20.51
CA MET A 121 27.78 -5.10 20.04
C MET A 121 28.89 -4.63 19.10
N ASN A 122 28.56 -4.32 17.85
CA ASN A 122 29.46 -3.64 16.91
C ASN A 122 28.95 -2.21 16.72
N GLU A 123 29.69 -1.23 17.24
CA GLU A 123 29.33 0.20 17.29
C GLU A 123 29.30 0.90 15.92
N ASN A 124 29.66 0.22 14.81
CA ASN A 124 29.85 0.85 13.50
C ASN A 124 28.75 0.53 12.47
N MET A 125 27.51 0.30 12.88
CA MET A 125 26.40 0.15 11.92
C MET A 125 25.86 1.55 11.56
N LEU A 126 26.01 1.93 10.29
CA LEU A 126 25.36 3.11 9.71
C LEU A 126 23.85 2.96 9.94
N VAL A 127 23.29 3.73 10.87
CA VAL A 127 21.86 3.77 11.18
C VAL A 127 21.15 4.40 10.00
N THR A 128 20.74 3.60 9.02
CA THR A 128 19.87 4.06 7.94
C THR A 128 18.46 4.28 8.52
N ALA A 129 17.70 5.23 7.96
CA ALA A 129 16.33 5.52 8.43
C ALA A 129 15.43 4.27 8.48
N ASP A 130 15.68 3.29 7.60
CA ASP A 130 15.04 1.97 7.59
C ASP A 130 15.27 1.17 8.89
N THR A 131 16.48 1.22 9.46
CA THR A 131 16.79 0.51 10.72
C THR A 131 16.08 1.13 11.93
N LEU A 132 15.73 2.42 11.87
CA LEU A 132 15.02 3.13 12.93
C LEU A 132 13.52 2.82 12.92
N THR A 133 12.91 2.69 11.74
CA THR A 133 11.49 2.32 11.62
C THR A 133 11.26 0.83 11.93
N GLU A 134 12.19 -0.06 11.56
CA GLU A 134 12.09 -1.51 11.87
C GLU A 134 12.10 -1.79 13.37
N ARG A 135 12.86 -1.01 14.14
CA ARG A 135 12.99 -1.19 15.60
C ARG A 135 11.97 -0.43 16.44
N ALA A 136 11.03 0.29 15.79
CA ALA A 136 9.97 1.01 16.47
C ALA A 136 8.93 0.05 17.12
N PRO A 137 8.33 0.42 18.26
CA PRO A 137 7.30 -0.38 18.89
C PRO A 137 6.07 -0.52 17.97
N TRP A 138 5.45 -1.71 17.99
CA TRP A 138 4.35 -2.05 17.08
C TRP A 138 3.22 -1.01 17.02
N GLY A 139 2.86 -0.42 18.16
CA GLY A 139 1.78 0.57 18.23
C GLY A 139 2.01 1.84 17.41
N GLU A 140 3.27 2.25 17.20
CA GLU A 140 3.59 3.43 16.38
C GLU A 140 3.60 3.09 14.89
N LYS A 141 3.97 1.86 14.56
CA LYS A 141 4.08 1.43 13.16
C LYS A 141 2.80 0.85 12.56
N GLU A 142 1.91 0.34 13.41
CA GLU A 142 0.66 -0.29 12.99
C GLU A 142 -0.18 0.56 12.01
N PRO A 143 -0.39 1.88 12.22
CA PRO A 143 -1.24 2.66 11.32
C PRO A 143 -0.71 2.73 9.89
N TRP A 144 0.58 3.04 9.70
CA TRP A 144 1.14 3.17 8.36
C TRP A 144 1.38 1.82 7.69
N ILE A 145 1.73 0.78 8.45
CA ILE A 145 1.83 -0.60 7.93
C ILE A 145 0.46 -1.05 7.43
N ARG A 146 -0.61 -0.74 8.16
CA ARG A 146 -1.97 -1.09 7.75
C ARG A 146 -2.34 -0.43 6.42
N GLU A 147 -2.02 0.85 6.24
CA GLU A 147 -2.25 1.53 4.96
C GLU A 147 -1.43 0.91 3.84
N LEU A 148 -0.15 0.61 4.09
CA LEU A 148 0.73 -0.07 3.15
C LEU A 148 0.17 -1.44 2.73
N VAL A 149 -0.21 -2.28 3.69
CA VAL A 149 -0.80 -3.60 3.44
C VAL A 149 -2.11 -3.46 2.67
N THR A 150 -2.92 -2.45 2.98
CA THR A 150 -4.17 -2.17 2.27
C THR A 150 -3.91 -1.87 0.81
N VAL A 151 -2.96 -0.98 0.52
CA VAL A 151 -2.54 -0.63 -0.84
C VAL A 151 -2.04 -1.88 -1.57
N LEU A 152 -1.09 -2.62 -0.98
CA LEU A 152 -0.53 -3.84 -1.57
C LEU A 152 -1.60 -4.92 -1.83
N MET A 153 -2.58 -5.06 -0.94
CA MET A 153 -3.71 -5.98 -1.10
C MET A 153 -4.57 -5.61 -2.32
N TYR A 154 -4.90 -4.32 -2.48
CA TYR A 154 -5.63 -3.85 -3.66
C TYR A 154 -4.84 -4.12 -4.96
N TYR A 155 -3.55 -3.86 -4.93
CA TYR A 155 -2.66 -4.14 -6.06
C TYR A 155 -2.65 -5.61 -6.46
N GLU A 156 -2.57 -6.52 -5.50
CA GLU A 156 -2.60 -7.96 -5.79
C GLU A 156 -3.94 -8.38 -6.42
N ILE A 157 -5.06 -7.88 -5.88
CA ILE A 157 -6.39 -8.15 -6.44
C ILE A 157 -6.48 -7.64 -7.88
N LEU A 158 -6.06 -6.41 -8.14
CA LEU A 158 -6.05 -5.83 -9.49
C LEU A 158 -5.19 -6.66 -10.44
N GLY A 159 -3.99 -7.06 -10.00
CA GLY A 159 -3.09 -7.93 -10.75
C GLY A 159 -3.75 -9.26 -11.12
N ARG A 160 -4.44 -9.92 -10.18
CA ARG A 160 -5.17 -11.18 -10.43
C ARG A 160 -6.29 -11.01 -11.45
N ARG A 161 -7.09 -9.95 -11.32
CA ARG A 161 -8.18 -9.65 -12.26
C ARG A 161 -7.64 -9.43 -13.68
N LYS A 162 -6.55 -8.68 -13.84
CA LYS A 162 -5.88 -8.47 -15.14
C LYS A 162 -5.38 -9.79 -15.74
N ARG A 163 -4.71 -10.63 -14.94
CA ARG A 163 -4.24 -11.97 -15.36
C ARG A 163 -5.40 -12.85 -15.84
N ARG A 164 -6.55 -12.82 -15.14
CA ARG A 164 -7.74 -13.60 -15.51
C ARG A 164 -8.41 -13.08 -16.78
N GLN A 165 -8.58 -11.77 -16.91
CA GLN A 165 -9.13 -11.17 -18.13
C GLN A 165 -8.27 -11.46 -19.35
N LYS A 166 -6.94 -11.35 -19.25
CA LYS A 166 -6.02 -11.70 -20.35
C LYS A 166 -6.17 -13.16 -20.78
N LYS A 167 -6.33 -14.09 -19.82
CA LYS A 167 -6.58 -15.51 -20.13
C LYS A 167 -7.91 -15.71 -20.87
N HIS A 168 -8.98 -15.06 -20.42
CA HIS A 168 -10.27 -15.12 -21.13
C HIS A 168 -10.17 -14.57 -22.55
N TRP A 169 -9.51 -13.42 -22.72
CA TRP A 169 -9.35 -12.79 -24.03
C TRP A 169 -8.52 -13.66 -25.00
N ASN A 170 -7.43 -14.26 -24.52
CA ASN A 170 -6.59 -15.17 -25.30
C ASN A 170 -7.30 -16.48 -25.69
N MET A 171 -8.35 -16.88 -24.96
CA MET A 171 -9.10 -18.12 -25.21
C MET A 171 -10.28 -17.91 -26.19
N SER A 172 -10.64 -16.65 -26.46
CA SER A 172 -11.72 -16.27 -27.39
C SER A 172 -11.21 -15.94 -28.80
N ILE A 173 -9.91 -16.12 -29.06
CA ILE A 173 -9.22 -15.96 -30.35
C ILE A 173 -8.87 -17.37 -30.86
#